data_AF-K4A0Z9-F1
#
_entry.id   AF-K4A0Z9-F1
#
_cell.length_a   1.000
_cell.length_b   1.000
_cell.length_c   1.000
_cell.angle_alpha   90.00
_cell.angle_beta   90.00
_cell.angle_gamma   90.00
#
_symmetry.space_group_name_H-M   'P 1'
#
loop_
_entity.id
_entity.type
_entity.pdbx_description
1 polymer ?
#
loop_
_entity_poly.entity_id
_entity_poly.type
_entity_poly.pdbx_seq_one_letter_code
_entity_poly.pdbx_strand_id
1 'polypeptide(L)'
;MVTSERDLARDAIIAAVTGSSPAVSRRQVAHAFAFRFQIAEEDVEVSLNSYAGDFFVYFKDPIYRTEALRFPPYLWMHISKSALEITPWTRQSQATAVVGQLHYSVRLCIEGVPRHAWQEETVRGLLHSSTHSSTLIELEGIDRSNLSDKESACVCIWVWTDDPRCLSTQGRLEIEELPETERAVDDDEPWHYSELGFADQRRRQPRFQP
;
A
#
# COMPACT_ATOMS: atom_id res chain seq x y z
N MET A 1 17.80 -9.69 8.46
CA MET A 1 19.23 -9.39 8.66
C MET A 1 19.40 -8.95 10.10
N VAL A 2 20.30 -9.54 10.89
CA VAL A 2 20.57 -9.06 12.26
C VAL A 2 21.68 -8.03 12.15
N THR A 3 21.33 -6.74 12.13
CA THR A 3 22.29 -5.63 12.08
C THR A 3 22.61 -5.17 13.50
N SER A 4 23.89 -5.04 13.85
CA SER A 4 24.28 -4.55 15.17
C SER A 4 24.14 -3.02 15.25
N GLU A 5 23.99 -2.46 16.46
CA GLU A 5 23.96 -1.00 16.67
C GLU A 5 25.16 -0.28 16.00
N ARG A 6 26.33 -0.94 15.99
CA ARG A 6 27.53 -0.41 15.32
C ARG A 6 27.41 -0.39 13.80
N ASP A 7 26.79 -1.41 13.21
CA ASP A 7 26.54 -1.45 11.77
C ASP A 7 25.54 -0.35 11.39
N LEU A 8 24.47 -0.18 12.18
CA LEU A 8 23.49 0.89 11.94
C LEU A 8 24.11 2.30 12.04
N ALA A 9 24.96 2.55 13.03
CA ALA A 9 25.66 3.83 13.15
C ALA A 9 26.60 4.11 11.96
N ARG A 10 27.15 3.05 11.36
CA ARG A 10 28.06 3.12 10.21
C ARG A 10 27.31 3.29 8.88
N ASP A 11 26.17 2.61 8.74
CA ASP A 11 25.56 2.32 7.44
C ASP A 11 24.20 3.02 7.24
N ALA A 12 23.58 3.56 8.30
CA ALA A 12 22.24 4.13 8.25
C ALA A 12 22.16 5.66 8.48
N ILE A 13 21.07 6.23 7.96
CA ILE A 13 20.60 7.60 8.17
C ILE A 13 19.09 7.62 8.46
N ILE A 14 18.60 8.76 8.96
CA ILE A 14 17.19 9.10 8.97
C ILE A 14 16.93 10.17 7.90
N ALA A 15 15.86 9.98 7.14
CA ALA A 15 15.37 10.93 6.15
C ALA A 15 13.95 11.38 6.53
N ALA A 16 13.80 12.61 6.99
CA ALA A 16 12.51 13.20 7.36
C ALA A 16 11.92 13.99 6.18
N VAL A 17 10.63 13.85 5.90
CA VAL A 17 9.99 14.64 4.83
C VAL A 17 9.78 16.06 5.33
N THR A 18 10.27 17.03 4.57
CA THR A 18 10.09 18.46 4.83
C THR A 18 9.26 19.09 3.71
N GLY A 19 8.20 19.81 4.12
CA GLY A 19 7.23 20.47 3.24
C GLY A 19 5.82 19.89 3.32
N SER A 20 4.85 20.57 2.68
CA SER A 20 3.41 20.25 2.73
C SER A 20 2.94 19.30 1.61
N SER A 21 3.84 18.44 1.11
CA SER A 21 3.61 17.64 -0.10
C SER A 21 2.97 16.27 0.21
N PRO A 22 2.39 15.59 -0.81
CA PRO A 22 1.67 14.34 -0.63
C PRO A 22 2.54 13.22 -0.03
N ALA A 23 1.87 12.20 0.53
CA ALA A 23 2.48 11.02 1.13
C ALA A 23 3.63 10.48 0.26
N VAL A 24 4.87 10.65 0.73
CA VAL A 24 6.06 10.11 0.08
C VAL A 24 6.12 8.62 0.38
N SER A 25 6.33 7.79 -0.65
CA SER A 25 6.46 6.35 -0.48
C SER A 25 7.91 5.92 -0.26
N ARG A 26 8.12 4.80 0.45
CA ARG A 26 9.45 4.17 0.63
C ARG A 26 10.18 3.96 -0.69
N ARG A 27 9.46 3.56 -1.75
CA ARG A 27 10.01 3.33 -3.08
C ARG A 27 10.53 4.62 -3.72
N GLN A 28 9.82 5.74 -3.54
CA GLN A 28 10.28 7.03 -4.03
C GLN A 28 11.55 7.50 -3.30
N VAL A 29 11.65 7.24 -1.99
CA VAL A 29 12.86 7.54 -1.20
C VAL A 29 14.04 6.68 -1.65
N ALA A 30 13.84 5.37 -1.79
CA ALA A 30 14.86 4.44 -2.29
C ALA A 30 15.37 4.87 -3.66
N HIS A 31 14.45 5.13 -4.60
CA HIS A 31 14.78 5.63 -5.93
C HIS A 31 15.52 6.98 -5.87
N ALA A 32 15.15 7.90 -4.98
CA ALA A 32 15.81 9.20 -4.86
C ALA A 32 17.28 9.05 -4.43
N PHE A 33 17.57 8.19 -3.46
CA PHE A 33 18.94 7.91 -3.02
C PHE A 33 19.74 7.11 -4.06
N ALA A 34 19.13 6.08 -4.65
CA ALA A 34 19.74 5.29 -5.71
C ALA A 34 20.13 6.16 -6.91
N PHE A 35 19.21 7.00 -7.37
CA PHE A 35 19.47 7.98 -8.42
C PHE A 35 20.55 8.98 -8.02
N ARG A 36 20.52 9.50 -6.78
CA ARG A 36 21.49 10.50 -6.32
C ARG A 36 22.92 9.98 -6.26
N PHE A 37 23.10 8.73 -5.88
CA PHE A 37 24.43 8.10 -5.73
C PHE A 37 24.81 7.20 -6.91
N GLN A 38 23.94 7.07 -7.91
CA GLN A 38 24.14 6.22 -9.09
C GLN A 38 24.43 4.76 -8.70
N ILE A 39 23.62 4.25 -7.77
CA ILE A 39 23.68 2.86 -7.28
C ILE A 39 22.38 2.13 -7.59
N ALA A 40 22.41 0.80 -7.47
CA ALA A 40 21.23 -0.01 -7.66
C ALA A 40 20.21 0.24 -6.52
N GLU A 41 18.91 0.23 -6.83
CA GLU A 41 17.87 0.42 -5.82
C GLU A 41 17.93 -0.67 -4.75
N GLU A 42 18.32 -1.89 -5.11
CA GLU A 42 18.52 -2.98 -4.15
C GLU A 42 19.63 -2.73 -3.13
N ASP A 43 20.53 -1.76 -3.36
CA ASP A 43 21.59 -1.39 -2.42
C ASP A 43 21.17 -0.32 -1.39
N VAL A 44 19.93 0.15 -1.50
CA VAL A 44 19.30 1.10 -0.58
C VAL A 44 18.05 0.47 0.02
N GLU A 45 18.15 0.05 1.28
CA GLU A 45 17.01 -0.47 2.02
C GLU A 45 16.30 0.68 2.74
N VAL A 46 15.00 0.86 2.46
CA VAL A 46 14.19 1.92 3.06
C VAL A 46 13.02 1.32 3.84
N SER A 47 12.92 1.70 5.11
CA SER A 47 11.79 1.39 5.98
C SER A 47 11.23 2.66 6.61
N LEU A 48 10.03 2.57 7.18
CA LEU A 48 9.47 3.68 7.95
C LEU A 48 10.19 3.74 9.30
N ASN A 49 10.62 4.95 9.68
CA ASN A 49 11.19 5.22 11.00
C ASN A 49 10.12 5.69 11.99
N SER A 50 9.08 6.38 11.50
CA SER A 50 7.97 6.87 12.31
C SER A 50 6.65 6.83 11.52
N TYR A 51 5.53 6.83 12.25
CA TYR A 51 4.20 6.98 11.67
C TYR A 51 4.02 8.33 10.95
N ALA A 52 4.73 9.36 11.41
CA ALA A 52 4.70 10.71 10.87
C ALA A 52 5.38 10.85 9.49
N GLY A 53 5.89 9.76 8.91
CA GLY A 53 6.45 9.75 7.55
C GLY A 53 7.97 9.94 7.49
N ASP A 54 8.69 9.73 8.59
CA ASP A 54 10.15 9.64 8.54
C ASP A 54 10.60 8.29 8.02
N PHE A 55 11.75 8.26 7.34
CA PHE A 55 12.32 7.06 6.77
C PHE A 55 13.64 6.69 7.43
N PHE A 56 13.80 5.41 7.67
CA PHE A 56 15.08 4.81 8.00
C PHE A 56 15.69 4.29 6.70
N VAL A 57 16.90 4.74 6.38
CA VAL A 57 17.60 4.37 5.15
C VAL A 57 18.91 3.69 5.52
N TYR A 58 19.08 2.48 5.04
CA TYR A 58 20.28 1.67 5.21
C TYR A 58 20.97 1.47 3.86
N PHE A 59 22.25 1.79 3.81
CA PHE A 59 23.09 1.58 2.64
C PHE A 59 23.92 0.32 2.83
N LYS A 60 23.99 -0.56 1.83
CA LYS A 60 24.88 -1.73 1.92
C LYS A 60 26.35 -1.36 2.01
N ASP A 61 26.75 -0.24 1.41
CA ASP A 61 28.10 0.31 1.49
C ASP A 61 28.11 1.60 2.34
N PRO A 62 28.90 1.67 3.43
CA PRO A 62 29.00 2.83 4.31
C PRO A 62 29.48 4.12 3.63
N ILE A 63 30.11 4.03 2.47
CA ILE A 63 30.54 5.20 1.71
C ILE A 63 29.32 6.07 1.38
N TYR A 64 28.18 5.49 1.00
CA TYR A 64 26.99 6.25 0.63
C TYR A 64 26.33 6.93 1.82
N ARG A 65 26.36 6.31 3.01
CA ARG A 65 25.97 6.95 4.27
C ARG A 65 26.82 8.19 4.55
N THR A 66 28.13 8.06 4.38
CA THR A 66 29.08 9.16 4.61
C THR A 66 28.86 10.30 3.61
N GLU A 67 28.68 9.97 2.34
CA GLU A 67 28.40 10.95 1.29
C GLU A 67 27.05 11.65 1.52
N ALA A 68 26.00 10.92 1.89
CA ALA A 68 24.68 11.49 2.19
C ALA A 68 24.73 12.60 3.25
N LEU A 69 25.59 12.44 4.27
CA LEU A 69 25.72 13.41 5.37
C LEU A 69 26.65 14.58 5.07
N ARG A 70 27.39 14.55 3.95
CA ARG A 70 28.28 15.65 3.54
C ARG A 70 27.57 16.73 2.73
N PHE A 71 26.43 16.40 2.13
CA PHE A 71 25.65 17.33 1.31
C PHE A 71 24.81 18.28 2.19
N PRO A 72 24.27 19.38 1.61
CA PRO A 72 23.25 20.16 2.29
C PRO A 72 22.19 19.23 2.88
N PRO A 73 21.63 19.54 4.06
CA PRO A 73 20.83 18.59 4.82
C PRO A 73 19.55 18.16 4.10
N TYR A 74 19.26 18.68 2.90
CA TYR A 74 18.06 18.40 2.14
C TYR A 74 18.37 17.71 0.80
N LEU A 75 17.76 16.55 0.57
CA LEU A 75 17.70 15.91 -0.74
C LEU A 75 16.36 16.25 -1.41
N TRP A 76 16.41 16.99 -2.52
CA TRP A 76 15.22 17.34 -3.27
C TRP A 76 14.68 16.15 -4.08
N MET A 77 13.40 15.85 -3.90
CA MET A 77 12.67 14.83 -4.64
C MET A 77 11.83 15.48 -5.74
N HIS A 78 12.30 15.40 -6.99
CA HIS A 78 11.61 16.01 -8.13
C HIS A 78 10.20 15.45 -8.37
N ILE A 79 9.99 14.16 -8.13
CA ILE A 79 8.71 13.47 -8.38
C ILE A 79 7.64 13.89 -7.38
N SER A 80 7.97 13.94 -6.09
CA SER A 80 7.04 14.29 -5.01
C SER A 80 7.06 15.78 -4.65
N LYS A 81 7.87 16.61 -5.33
CA LYS A 81 8.07 18.03 -5.02
C LYS A 81 8.27 18.25 -3.51
N SER A 82 9.10 17.41 -2.91
CA SER A 82 9.36 17.37 -1.46
C SER A 82 10.85 17.41 -1.22
N ALA A 83 11.27 17.83 -0.04
CA ALA A 83 12.66 17.71 0.39
C ALA A 83 12.78 16.67 1.51
N LEU A 84 13.85 15.88 1.49
CA LEU A 84 14.19 14.98 2.59
C LEU A 84 15.28 15.60 3.43
N GLU A 85 15.00 15.93 4.68
CA GLU A 85 16.03 16.30 5.64
C GLU A 85 16.79 15.05 6.09
N ILE A 86 18.10 15.04 5.92
CA ILE A 86 18.98 13.90 6.19
C ILE A 86 19.74 14.13 7.48
N THR A 87 19.59 13.20 8.41
CA THR A 87 20.31 13.19 9.70
C THR A 87 20.98 11.84 9.93
N PRO A 88 22.09 11.79 10.69
CA PRO A 88 22.73 10.52 11.00
C PRO A 88 21.79 9.66 11.86
N TRP A 89 21.78 8.35 11.62
CA TRP A 89 21.13 7.45 12.55
C TRP A 89 21.85 7.49 13.90
N THR A 90 21.06 7.50 14.97
CA THR A 90 21.52 7.42 16.35
C THR A 90 20.76 6.31 17.07
N ARG A 91 21.30 5.85 18.19
CA ARG A 91 20.61 4.93 19.10
C ARG A 91 19.22 5.42 19.50
N GLN A 92 18.99 6.74 19.47
CA GLN A 92 17.73 7.38 19.84
C GLN A 92 16.79 7.61 18.65
N SER A 93 17.24 7.39 17.42
CA SER A 93 16.45 7.70 16.20
C SER A 93 15.12 6.93 16.11
N GLN A 94 15.02 5.79 16.81
CA GLN A 94 13.77 5.02 16.98
C GLN A 94 13.31 4.96 18.44
N ALA A 95 14.06 5.58 19.37
CA ALA A 95 13.71 5.61 20.79
C ALA A 95 12.62 6.65 21.11
N THR A 96 12.12 7.39 20.12
CA THR A 96 11.03 8.36 20.28
C THR A 96 9.67 7.72 20.58
N ALA A 97 9.57 6.39 20.55
CA ALA A 97 8.34 5.64 20.77
C ALA A 97 8.05 5.35 22.26
N VAL A 98 7.86 6.38 23.10
CA VAL A 98 7.09 6.27 24.37
C VAL A 98 6.30 7.53 24.71
N VAL A 99 6.44 8.65 23.96
CA VAL A 99 5.70 9.89 24.27
C VAL A 99 4.41 10.03 23.44
N GLY A 100 4.29 9.27 22.34
CA GLY A 100 3.07 9.16 21.54
C GLY A 100 2.25 7.94 21.96
N GLN A 101 0.92 8.08 22.03
CA GLN A 101 -0.02 7.01 22.37
C GLN A 101 0.23 5.77 21.48
N LEU A 102 0.22 4.59 22.09
CA LEU A 102 0.21 3.33 21.33
C LEU A 102 -1.12 3.24 20.59
N HIS A 103 -1.07 3.04 19.28
CA HIS A 103 -2.25 2.80 18.45
C HIS A 103 -2.48 1.30 18.23
N TYR A 104 -3.73 0.93 18.04
CA TYR A 104 -4.16 -0.42 17.69
C TYR A 104 -4.16 -0.57 16.17
N SER A 105 -3.55 -1.64 15.67
CA SER A 105 -3.77 -2.13 14.31
C SER A 105 -4.90 -3.16 14.34
N VAL A 106 -5.99 -2.87 13.64
CA VAL A 106 -7.19 -3.70 13.62
C VAL A 106 -7.51 -4.10 12.18
N ARG A 107 -7.81 -5.38 11.99
CA ARG A 107 -8.33 -5.91 10.73
C ARG A 107 -9.85 -5.87 10.76
N LEU A 108 -10.46 -5.16 9.82
CA LEU A 108 -11.90 -5.05 9.68
C LEU A 108 -12.33 -5.78 8.41
N CYS A 109 -13.46 -6.48 8.44
CA CYS A 109 -14.14 -6.93 7.23
C CYS A 109 -15.49 -6.21 7.15
N ILE A 110 -15.67 -5.43 6.09
CA ILE A 110 -16.87 -4.63 5.87
C ILE A 110 -17.75 -5.37 4.86
N GLU A 111 -18.93 -5.75 5.31
CA GLU A 111 -19.96 -6.42 4.51
C GLU A 111 -20.75 -5.41 3.66
N GLY A 112 -21.29 -5.89 2.53
CA GLY A 112 -22.26 -5.12 1.73
C GLY A 112 -21.66 -4.06 0.80
N VAL A 113 -20.34 -3.85 0.80
CA VAL A 113 -19.68 -2.97 -0.18
C VAL A 113 -19.63 -3.67 -1.55
N PRO A 114 -20.17 -3.08 -2.62
CA PRO A 114 -20.11 -3.67 -3.96
C PRO A 114 -18.66 -3.86 -4.45
N ARG A 115 -18.37 -4.95 -5.16
CA ARG A 115 -17.00 -5.31 -5.59
C ARG A 115 -16.28 -4.21 -6.39
N HIS A 116 -17.00 -3.49 -7.25
CA HIS A 116 -16.42 -2.40 -8.05
C HIS A 116 -16.02 -1.18 -7.19
N ALA A 117 -16.52 -1.10 -5.97
CA ALA A 117 -16.25 -0.02 -5.01
C ALA A 117 -15.18 -0.40 -3.97
N TRP A 118 -14.45 -1.52 -4.17
CA TRP A 118 -13.37 -1.98 -3.29
C TRP A 118 -12.05 -1.26 -3.58
N GLN A 119 -12.10 0.07 -3.50
CA GLN A 119 -10.99 0.99 -3.69
C GLN A 119 -10.78 1.81 -2.42
N GLU A 120 -9.52 2.19 -2.14
CA GLU A 120 -9.15 2.78 -0.86
C GLU A 120 -9.89 4.09 -0.59
N GLU A 121 -10.16 4.87 -1.62
CA GLU A 121 -10.89 6.13 -1.54
C GLU A 121 -12.31 5.93 -1.00
N THR A 122 -13.03 4.94 -1.54
CA THR A 122 -14.39 4.60 -1.09
C THR A 122 -14.38 4.10 0.36
N VAL A 123 -13.43 3.22 0.69
CA VAL A 123 -13.29 2.68 2.04
C VAL A 123 -12.94 3.77 3.06
N ARG A 124 -12.03 4.69 2.73
CA ARG A 124 -11.72 5.84 3.60
C ARG A 124 -12.97 6.67 3.89
N GLY A 125 -13.81 6.90 2.88
CA GLY A 125 -15.08 7.60 3.04
C GLY A 125 -16.01 6.93 4.06
N LEU A 126 -16.10 5.59 4.03
CA LEU A 126 -16.90 4.81 4.98
C LEU A 126 -16.40 4.95 6.43
N LEU A 127 -15.09 4.96 6.64
CA LEU A 127 -14.49 5.10 7.97
C LEU A 127 -14.78 6.49 8.56
N HIS A 128 -14.59 7.54 7.77
CA HIS A 128 -14.71 8.93 8.21
C HIS A 128 -16.17 9.37 8.43
N SER A 129 -17.12 8.81 7.67
CA SER A 129 -18.55 9.10 7.85
C SER A 129 -19.13 8.53 9.14
N SER A 130 -18.41 7.61 9.80
CA SER A 130 -18.95 6.75 10.85
C SER A 130 -18.47 7.11 12.27
N THR A 131 -17.42 7.93 12.38
CA THR A 131 -16.78 8.24 13.66
C THR A 131 -17.31 9.51 14.31
N HIS A 132 -17.52 9.46 15.62
CA HIS A 132 -17.56 10.66 16.45
C HIS A 132 -16.20 11.37 16.35
N SER A 133 -16.23 12.69 16.15
CA SER A 133 -15.14 13.59 15.72
C SER A 133 -13.79 13.54 16.48
N SER A 134 -13.62 12.69 17.50
CA SER A 134 -12.42 12.64 18.35
C SER A 134 -11.50 11.43 18.12
N THR A 135 -11.93 10.40 17.39
CA THR A 135 -11.12 9.19 17.15
C THR A 135 -10.37 9.31 15.84
N LEU A 136 -9.04 9.14 15.89
CA LEU A 136 -8.22 9.04 14.69
C LEU A 136 -8.33 7.62 14.15
N ILE A 137 -8.76 7.49 12.89
CA ILE A 137 -8.72 6.23 12.13
C ILE A 137 -7.94 6.49 10.86
N GLU A 138 -6.88 5.71 10.65
CA GLU A 138 -6.08 5.81 9.44
C GLU A 138 -6.02 4.46 8.72
N LEU A 139 -6.40 4.47 7.44
CA LEU A 139 -6.39 3.27 6.59
C LEU A 139 -4.96 2.93 6.18
N GLU A 140 -4.47 1.76 6.56
CA GLU A 140 -3.19 1.22 6.10
C GLU A 140 -3.30 0.63 4.69
N GLY A 141 -4.40 -0.09 4.42
CA GLY A 141 -4.66 -0.65 3.10
C GLY A 141 -5.75 -1.71 3.07
N ILE A 142 -6.08 -2.16 1.86
CA ILE A 142 -7.02 -3.27 1.64
C ILE A 142 -6.26 -4.60 1.71
N ASP A 143 -6.72 -5.49 2.58
CA ASP A 143 -6.23 -6.85 2.64
C ASP A 143 -6.87 -7.70 1.54
N ARG A 144 -6.05 -8.05 0.56
CA ARG A 144 -6.43 -8.92 -0.58
C ARG A 144 -5.90 -10.34 -0.44
N SER A 145 -5.22 -10.66 0.67
CA SER A 145 -4.48 -11.91 0.83
C SER A 145 -5.24 -12.93 1.68
N ASN A 146 -5.18 -14.20 1.28
CA ASN A 146 -5.67 -15.34 2.07
C ASN A 146 -7.10 -15.18 2.62
N LEU A 147 -8.00 -14.57 1.83
CA LEU A 147 -9.40 -14.42 2.20
C LEU A 147 -10.06 -15.79 2.28
N SER A 148 -10.68 -16.09 3.42
CA SER A 148 -11.55 -17.25 3.55
C SER A 148 -12.79 -17.11 2.66
N ASP A 149 -13.47 -18.22 2.39
CA ASP A 149 -14.71 -18.22 1.60
C ASP A 149 -15.75 -17.23 2.14
N LYS A 150 -15.82 -17.05 3.47
CA LYS A 150 -16.72 -16.09 4.12
C LYS A 150 -16.31 -14.64 3.87
N GLU A 151 -15.01 -14.37 3.90
CA GLU A 151 -14.45 -13.03 3.69
C GLU A 151 -14.49 -12.62 2.21
N SER A 152 -14.67 -13.56 1.29
CA SER A 152 -14.76 -13.28 -0.16
C SER A 152 -15.93 -12.35 -0.54
N ALA A 153 -16.91 -12.19 0.36
CA ALA A 153 -18.07 -11.29 0.22
C ALA A 153 -17.86 -9.91 0.90
N CYS A 154 -16.72 -9.70 1.56
CA CYS A 154 -16.39 -8.50 2.32
C CYS A 154 -15.19 -7.78 1.73
N VAL A 155 -15.11 -6.46 1.94
CA VAL A 155 -13.83 -5.75 1.79
C VAL A 155 -13.10 -5.80 3.14
N CYS A 156 -11.99 -6.54 3.20
CA CYS A 156 -11.17 -6.64 4.40
C CYS A 156 -10.02 -5.63 4.34
N ILE A 157 -9.76 -4.94 5.44
CA ILE A 157 -8.88 -3.76 5.51
C ILE A 157 -8.10 -3.75 6.81
N TRP A 158 -6.95 -3.09 6.80
CA TRP A 158 -6.18 -2.79 8.01
C TRP A 158 -6.30 -1.30 8.34
N VAL A 159 -6.61 -1.00 9.59
CA VAL A 159 -6.71 0.38 10.10
C VAL A 159 -5.91 0.55 11.39
N TRP A 160 -5.33 1.74 11.55
CA TRP A 160 -4.75 2.20 12.79
C TRP A 160 -5.77 3.07 13.53
N THR A 161 -5.91 2.86 14.84
CA THR A 161 -6.81 3.65 15.68
C THR A 161 -6.28 3.79 17.10
N ASP A 162 -6.58 4.91 17.77
CA ASP A 162 -6.29 5.12 19.20
C ASP A 162 -7.30 4.40 20.12
N ASP A 163 -8.53 4.16 19.66
CA ASP A 163 -9.54 3.38 20.40
C ASP A 163 -10.43 2.53 19.47
N PRO A 164 -10.25 1.20 19.45
CA PRO A 164 -11.04 0.31 18.60
C PRO A 164 -12.52 0.24 18.98
N ARG A 165 -12.90 0.72 20.17
CA ARG A 165 -14.30 0.73 20.62
C ARG A 165 -15.13 1.82 19.93
N CYS A 166 -14.46 2.80 19.32
CA CYS A 166 -15.10 3.89 18.59
C CYS A 166 -15.38 3.55 17.12
N LEU A 167 -14.98 2.37 16.65
CA LEU A 167 -15.28 1.90 15.30
C LEU A 167 -16.79 1.70 15.17
N SER A 168 -17.40 2.40 14.22
CA SER A 168 -18.82 2.20 13.94
C SER A 168 -19.08 0.79 13.42
N THR A 169 -20.19 0.22 13.86
CA THR A 169 -20.66 -1.08 13.37
C THR A 169 -21.39 -0.96 12.02
N GLN A 170 -21.73 0.25 11.58
CA GLN A 170 -22.49 0.51 10.34
C GLN A 170 -22.03 1.80 9.65
N GLY A 171 -22.13 1.81 8.32
CA GLY A 171 -21.84 2.97 7.48
C GLY A 171 -22.79 3.01 6.29
N ARG A 172 -22.92 4.18 5.66
CA ARG A 172 -23.72 4.37 4.45
C ARG A 172 -22.81 4.73 3.29
N LEU A 173 -22.92 3.98 2.20
CA LEU A 173 -22.26 4.26 0.93
C LEU A 173 -23.34 4.63 -0.09
N GLU A 174 -23.16 5.75 -0.77
CA GLU A 174 -24.00 6.16 -1.90
C GLU A 174 -23.17 6.03 -3.17
N ILE A 175 -23.70 5.30 -4.15
CA ILE A 175 -23.07 5.09 -5.45
C ILE A 175 -24.08 5.53 -6.50
N GLU A 176 -23.64 6.36 -7.44
CA GLU A 176 -24.45 6.76 -8.58
C GLU A 176 -24.51 5.63 -9.61
N GLU A 177 -25.72 5.28 -10.03
CA GLU A 177 -25.95 4.27 -11.06
C GLU A 177 -25.71 4.91 -12.43
N LEU A 178 -24.71 4.42 -13.18
CA LEU A 178 -24.45 4.91 -14.54
C LEU A 178 -25.65 4.63 -15.47
N PRO A 179 -26.01 5.56 -16.38
CA PRO A 179 -27.08 5.32 -17.35
C PRO A 179 -26.74 4.16 -18.29
N GLU A 180 -27.75 3.35 -18.65
CA GLU A 180 -27.58 2.11 -19.45
C GLU A 180 -26.87 2.35 -20.79
N THR A 181 -27.01 3.55 -21.38
CA THR A 181 -26.40 3.94 -22.66
C THR A 181 -24.87 4.00 -22.62
N GLU A 182 -24.25 4.17 -21.46
CA GLU A 182 -22.79 4.20 -21.31
C GLU A 182 -22.20 2.82 -20.97
N ARG A 183 -23.05 1.83 -20.63
CA ARG A 183 -22.64 0.44 -20.35
C ARG A 183 -22.41 -0.37 -21.62
N ALA A 184 -23.04 0.03 -22.71
CA ALA A 184 -23.03 -0.67 -24.00
C ALA A 184 -21.84 -0.27 -24.90
N VAL A 185 -20.65 -0.09 -24.32
CA VAL A 185 -19.41 0.05 -25.09
C VAL A 185 -18.70 -1.29 -25.01
N ASP A 186 -18.65 -2.00 -26.15
CA ASP A 186 -18.02 -3.32 -26.41
C ASP A 186 -18.93 -4.56 -26.58
N ASP A 187 -20.21 -4.40 -26.95
CA ASP A 187 -21.03 -5.55 -27.43
C ASP A 187 -21.00 -5.73 -28.98
N ASP A 188 -20.21 -4.94 -29.71
CA ASP A 188 -20.02 -5.04 -31.16
C ASP A 188 -18.74 -5.80 -31.57
N GLU A 189 -18.20 -6.68 -30.72
CA GLU A 189 -17.25 -7.70 -31.18
C GLU A 189 -17.99 -9.04 -31.39
N PRO A 190 -18.16 -9.49 -32.65
CA PRO A 190 -18.82 -10.76 -32.93
C PRO A 190 -17.98 -11.90 -32.34
N TRP A 191 -18.48 -12.56 -31.29
CA TRP A 191 -17.90 -13.81 -30.79
C TRP A 191 -17.88 -14.85 -31.90
N HIS A 192 -16.76 -15.00 -32.61
CA HIS A 192 -16.51 -16.13 -33.49
C HIS A 192 -16.32 -17.39 -32.63
N TYR A 193 -17.43 -18.09 -32.38
CA TYR A 193 -17.40 -19.48 -31.93
C TYR A 193 -16.90 -20.38 -33.06
N SER A 194 -15.59 -20.40 -33.25
CA SER A 194 -14.92 -21.38 -34.11
C SER A 194 -13.68 -21.87 -33.37
N GLU A 195 -13.62 -23.19 -33.18
CA GLU A 195 -12.43 -23.97 -32.78
C GLU A 195 -12.17 -24.25 -31.29
N LEU A 196 -13.21 -24.57 -30.51
CA LEU A 196 -13.03 -25.59 -29.46
C LEU A 196 -13.30 -26.97 -30.08
N GLY A 197 -12.21 -27.59 -30.54
CA GLY A 197 -12.17 -28.92 -31.16
C GLY A 197 -12.57 -30.05 -30.21
N PHE A 198 -13.84 -30.12 -29.83
CA PHE A 198 -14.44 -31.35 -29.32
C PHE A 198 -14.90 -32.21 -30.50
N ALA A 199 -13.97 -33.01 -31.03
CA ALA A 199 -14.29 -34.04 -31.99
C ALA A 199 -15.20 -35.09 -31.32
N ASP A 200 -16.49 -35.08 -31.69
CA ASP A 200 -17.48 -36.09 -31.32
C ASP A 200 -17.08 -37.45 -31.91
N GLN A 201 -16.37 -38.26 -31.13
CA GLN A 201 -15.94 -39.59 -31.54
C GLN A 201 -17.06 -40.62 -31.29
N ARG A 202 -18.22 -40.43 -31.93
CA ARG A 202 -19.22 -41.49 -32.03
C ARG A 202 -18.79 -42.51 -33.08
N ARG A 203 -18.18 -43.58 -32.58
CA ARG A 203 -17.92 -44.83 -33.29
C ARG A 203 -19.13 -45.25 -34.11
N ARG A 204 -18.93 -45.39 -35.41
CA ARG A 204 -19.78 -46.18 -36.30
C ARG A 204 -19.77 -47.63 -35.83
N GLN A 205 -20.94 -48.23 -35.67
CA GLN A 205 -21.14 -49.67 -35.87
C GLN A 205 -22.45 -49.91 -36.64
N PRO A 206 -22.54 -51.03 -37.37
CA PRO A 206 -23.21 -51.08 -38.68
C PRO A 206 -24.66 -51.52 -38.64
N ARG A 207 -25.34 -51.20 -39.75
CA ARG A 207 -26.71 -51.59 -40.13
C ARG A 207 -27.00 -53.06 -39.85
N PHE A 208 -28.14 -53.31 -39.22
CA PHE A 208 -28.98 -54.48 -39.51
C PHE A 208 -30.44 -54.02 -39.60
N GLN A 209 -31.10 -54.42 -40.69
CA GLN A 209 -32.55 -54.49 -40.85
C GLN A 209 -32.87 -55.79 -41.63
N PRO A 210 -34.11 -56.29 -41.51
CA PRO A 210 -34.44 -57.67 -41.15
C PRO A 210 -34.32 -58.71 -42.27
#